data_AF-W7A252-F1
#
_entry.id   AF-W7A252-F1
#
_cell.length_a   1.000
_cell.length_b   1.000
_cell.length_c   1.000
_cell.angle_alpha   90.00
_cell.angle_beta   90.00
_cell.angle_gamma   90.00
#
_symmetry.space_group_name_H-M   'P 1'
#
loop_
_entity.id
_entity.type
_entity.pdbx_description
1 polymer ?
#
loop_
_entity_poly.entity_id
_entity_poly.type
_entity_poly.pdbx_seq_one_letter_code
_entity_poly.pdbx_strand_id
1 'polypeptide(L)'
;MNKRIFAFRDDTKSKDADEFVRKNGFTLPLQIFQVMSFIIFLVIVALIIFLSAFSPSSVFIIFYVFFGILITIILVLSYIVTIINPVDPLSFKYTNSPINEEEIKNLYECDICGFVEPQSKHCKVCNKCVSVFDHHCMWVNNCIGKKNYKYFVGLLSALTVFNCVVFLFCIVFFAISIKHDLIKDRWKHLYGSYNDVVFYLLLCFLFVLNAVVFVLVIQLFGLHIFLISKKMTTYEYIVNRSHSEEEQKVGIRTFFEWLIIDKKRLRKSHSQNLDIEIQDIERVMSLKS
;
A
#
# COMPACT_ATOMS: atom_id res chain seq x y z
N MET A 1 -20.47 17.11 38.99
CA MET A 1 -19.15 17.19 39.63
C MET A 1 -18.16 16.57 38.65
N ASN A 2 -17.40 17.39 37.92
CA ASN A 2 -16.46 16.90 36.88
C ASN A 2 -15.32 16.15 37.55
N LYS A 3 -15.33 14.81 37.46
CA LYS A 3 -14.19 13.99 37.85
C LYS A 3 -13.09 14.19 36.82
N ARG A 4 -11.93 14.64 37.29
CA ARG A 4 -10.71 14.71 36.49
C ARG A 4 -9.94 13.41 36.71
N ILE A 5 -9.58 12.73 35.62
CA ILE A 5 -8.78 11.50 35.65
C ILE A 5 -7.35 11.89 35.28
N PHE A 6 -6.38 11.35 36.02
CA PHE A 6 -4.98 11.46 35.63
C PHE A 6 -4.66 10.38 34.60
N ALA A 7 -4.27 10.79 33.41
CA ALA A 7 -3.69 9.91 32.40
C ALA A 7 -2.25 9.60 32.81
N PHE A 8 -2.04 8.45 33.47
CA PHE A 8 -0.70 7.96 33.75
C PHE A 8 -0.18 7.16 32.57
N ARG A 9 1.01 7.53 32.08
CA ARG A 9 1.80 6.68 31.20
C ARG A 9 2.27 5.47 32.01
N ASP A 10 2.04 4.27 31.50
CA ASP A 10 2.64 3.08 32.07
C ASP A 10 4.13 3.02 31.65
N ASP A 11 4.97 3.69 32.43
CA ASP A 11 6.41 3.76 32.19
C ASP A 11 7.10 2.39 32.33
N THR A 12 6.41 1.39 32.90
CA THR A 12 6.97 0.03 33.03
C THR A 12 7.04 -0.71 31.69
N LYS A 13 6.21 -0.33 30.72
CA LYS A 13 6.25 -0.81 29.33
C LYS A 13 7.16 0.03 28.43
N SER A 14 7.46 1.27 28.80
CA SER A 14 8.28 2.21 28.03
C SER A 14 9.73 2.31 28.53
N LYS A 15 10.28 1.26 29.14
CA LYS A 15 11.58 1.30 29.84
C LYS A 15 12.77 1.76 28.99
N ASP A 16 12.62 1.88 27.68
CA ASP A 16 13.64 2.42 26.81
C ASP A 16 13.26 3.84 26.36
N ALA A 17 13.57 4.85 27.19
CA ALA A 17 13.53 6.25 26.78
C ALA A 17 14.54 6.58 25.64
N ASP A 18 15.35 5.59 25.23
CA ASP A 18 16.26 5.61 24.08
C ASP A 18 15.69 4.89 22.83
N GLU A 19 14.43 4.44 22.84
CA GLU A 19 13.83 3.78 21.68
C GLU A 19 13.70 4.74 20.49
N PHE A 20 14.23 4.31 19.34
CA PHE A 20 14.22 5.05 18.08
C PHE A 20 12.79 5.41 17.64
N VAL A 21 12.50 6.71 17.49
CA VAL A 21 11.25 7.22 16.91
C VAL A 21 11.51 7.86 15.54
N ARG A 22 10.85 7.32 14.52
CA ARG A 22 10.97 7.84 13.15
C ARG A 22 10.15 9.12 13.00
N LYS A 23 10.82 10.27 12.93
CA LYS A 23 10.16 11.57 12.75
C LYS A 23 9.57 11.72 11.34
N ASN A 24 10.34 11.35 10.32
CA ASN A 24 9.95 11.45 8.91
C ASN A 24 10.70 10.40 8.07
N GLY A 25 10.49 10.43 6.75
CA GLY A 25 11.09 9.46 5.84
C GLY A 25 12.57 9.66 5.50
N PHE A 26 13.18 10.74 5.96
CA PHE A 26 14.64 10.94 5.88
C PHE A 26 15.36 10.54 7.17
N THR A 27 14.63 10.11 8.20
CA THR A 27 15.24 9.61 9.43
C THR A 27 15.99 8.30 9.12
N LEU A 28 17.25 8.16 9.54
CA LEU A 28 18.03 6.95 9.30
C LEU A 28 17.57 5.79 10.19
N PRO A 29 17.69 4.52 9.75
CA PRO A 29 18.16 4.10 8.43
C PRO A 29 17.12 4.37 7.32
N LEU A 30 17.61 4.64 6.12
CA LEU A 30 16.78 4.72 4.92
C LEU A 30 16.29 3.32 4.52
N GLN A 31 15.06 3.23 4.03
CA GLN A 31 14.54 1.98 3.49
C GLN A 31 15.15 1.71 2.12
N ILE A 32 15.51 0.46 1.85
CA ILE A 32 16.12 0.09 0.57
C ILE A 32 15.20 0.42 -0.62
N PHE A 33 13.89 0.25 -0.45
CA PHE A 33 12.88 0.58 -1.46
C PHE A 33 12.82 2.08 -1.78
N GLN A 34 13.07 2.95 -0.79
CA GLN A 34 13.15 4.40 -1.01
C GLN A 34 14.38 4.76 -1.84
N VAL A 35 15.54 4.16 -1.56
CA VAL A 35 16.75 4.40 -2.34
C VAL A 35 16.59 3.85 -3.77
N MET A 36 16.03 2.64 -3.90
CA MET A 36 15.74 2.03 -5.20
C MET A 36 14.80 2.89 -6.04
N SER A 37 13.76 3.50 -5.46
CA SER A 37 12.83 4.35 -6.23
C SER A 37 13.52 5.59 -6.80
N PHE A 38 14.42 6.22 -6.04
CA PHE A 38 15.22 7.34 -6.55
C PHE A 38 16.16 6.91 -7.67
N ILE A 39 16.85 5.79 -7.52
CA ILE A 39 17.76 5.27 -8.55
C ILE A 39 16.98 4.96 -9.84
N ILE A 40 15.87 4.23 -9.74
CA ILE A 40 15.04 3.87 -10.90
C ILE A 40 14.52 5.12 -11.61
N PHE A 41 14.03 6.11 -10.85
CA PHE A 41 13.55 7.37 -11.42
C PHE A 41 14.66 8.13 -12.17
N LEU A 42 15.85 8.23 -11.58
CA LEU A 42 17.01 8.87 -12.21
C LEU A 42 17.45 8.12 -13.48
N VAL A 43 17.47 6.79 -13.46
CA VAL A 43 17.81 5.96 -14.63
C VAL A 43 16.81 6.20 -15.76
N ILE A 44 15.50 6.22 -15.49
CA ILE A 44 14.47 6.49 -16.50
C ILE A 44 14.66 7.88 -17.11
N VAL A 45 14.84 8.92 -16.29
CA VAL A 45 15.06 10.29 -16.75
C VAL A 45 16.34 10.40 -17.59
N ALA A 46 17.43 9.81 -17.13
CA ALA A 46 18.71 9.79 -17.85
C ALA A 46 18.59 9.08 -19.21
N LEU A 47 17.90 7.94 -19.26
CA LEU A 47 17.66 7.22 -20.51
C LEU A 47 16.83 8.04 -21.50
N ILE A 48 15.82 8.78 -21.05
CA ILE A 48 15.02 9.65 -21.93
C ILE A 48 15.88 10.77 -22.52
N ILE A 49 16.67 11.45 -21.68
CA ILE A 49 17.57 12.54 -22.13
C ILE A 49 18.63 12.01 -23.09
N PHE A 50 19.19 10.83 -22.81
CA PHE A 50 20.16 10.18 -23.67
C PHE A 50 19.54 9.75 -25.00
N LEU A 51 18.38 9.07 -24.95
CA LEU A 51 17.70 8.58 -26.16
C LEU A 51 17.23 9.71 -27.06
N SER A 52 16.81 10.84 -26.47
CA SER A 52 16.38 12.02 -27.23
C SER A 52 17.52 12.74 -27.94
N ALA A 53 18.78 12.41 -27.62
CA ALA A 53 19.99 13.04 -28.14
C ALA A 53 19.82 14.56 -28.23
N PHE A 54 19.41 15.17 -27.11
CA PHE A 54 19.16 16.60 -26.90
C PHE A 54 18.84 17.41 -28.17
N SER A 55 17.63 17.23 -28.70
CA SER A 55 17.18 17.99 -29.88
C SER A 55 16.78 19.45 -29.61
N PRO A 56 17.31 20.44 -30.37
CA PRO A 56 16.94 21.85 -30.21
C PRO A 56 15.67 22.28 -30.98
N SER A 57 15.00 21.37 -31.68
CA SER A 57 13.76 21.72 -32.40
C SER A 57 12.64 22.13 -31.43
N SER A 58 11.74 23.02 -31.85
CA SER A 58 10.66 23.56 -31.01
C SER A 58 9.81 22.49 -30.31
N VAL A 59 9.51 21.39 -31.01
CA VAL A 59 8.74 20.25 -30.44
C VAL A 59 9.45 19.64 -29.23
N PHE A 60 10.76 19.47 -29.32
CA PHE A 60 11.57 18.91 -28.24
C PHE A 60 11.75 19.88 -27.09
N ILE A 61 11.86 21.18 -27.36
CA ILE A 61 11.88 22.21 -26.30
C ILE A 61 10.57 22.15 -25.50
N ILE A 62 9.42 22.09 -26.18
CA ILE A 62 8.11 21.95 -25.52
C ILE A 62 8.07 20.67 -24.69
N PHE A 63 8.53 19.54 -25.25
CA PHE A 63 8.62 18.27 -24.53
C PHE A 63 9.50 18.38 -23.27
N TYR A 64 10.71 18.93 -23.35
CA TYR A 64 11.62 19.05 -22.20
C TYR A 64 11.08 20.00 -21.13
N VAL A 65 10.44 21.10 -21.53
CA VAL A 65 9.79 22.03 -20.57
C VAL A 65 8.67 21.32 -19.84
N PHE A 66 7.76 20.66 -20.56
CA PHE A 66 6.68 19.89 -19.96
C PHE A 66 7.20 18.76 -19.05
N PHE A 67 8.18 17.99 -19.53
CA PHE A 67 8.80 16.89 -18.80
C PHE A 67 9.53 17.38 -17.55
N GLY A 68 10.24 18.52 -17.63
CA GLY A 68 10.91 19.16 -16.51
C GLY A 68 9.94 19.67 -15.43
N ILE A 69 8.81 20.25 -15.85
CA ILE A 69 7.72 20.64 -14.92
C ILE A 69 7.18 19.40 -14.20
N LEU A 70 6.91 18.32 -14.94
CA LEU A 70 6.39 17.08 -14.37
C LEU A 70 7.37 16.44 -13.38
N ILE A 71 8.67 16.37 -13.72
CA ILE A 71 9.73 15.91 -12.80
C ILE A 71 9.74 16.78 -11.55
N THR A 72 9.68 18.10 -11.69
CA THR A 72 9.70 19.03 -10.55
C THR A 72 8.52 18.79 -9.62
N ILE A 73 7.32 18.61 -10.18
CA ILE A 73 6.11 18.27 -9.39
C ILE A 73 6.31 16.97 -8.62
N ILE A 74 6.84 15.92 -9.26
CA ILE A 74 7.10 14.62 -8.61
C ILE A 74 8.11 14.77 -7.46
N LEU A 75 9.22 15.48 -7.68
CA LEU A 75 10.25 15.70 -6.67
C LEU A 75 9.70 16.49 -5.47
N VAL A 76 8.92 17.55 -5.73
CA VAL A 76 8.29 18.36 -4.68
C VAL A 76 7.28 17.53 -3.88
N LEU A 77 6.39 16.79 -4.55
CA LEU A 77 5.42 15.93 -3.85
C LEU A 77 6.09 14.82 -3.06
N SER A 78 7.11 14.17 -3.63
CA SER A 78 7.91 13.15 -2.95
C SER A 78 8.58 13.71 -1.69
N TYR A 79 9.20 14.89 -1.80
CA TYR A 79 9.80 15.58 -0.66
C TYR A 79 8.76 15.89 0.42
N ILE A 80 7.61 16.47 0.05
CA ILE A 80 6.53 16.84 0.98
C ILE A 80 6.00 15.60 1.72
N VAL A 81 5.69 14.52 1.01
CA VAL A 81 5.19 13.27 1.62
C VAL A 81 6.23 12.68 2.58
N THR A 82 7.50 12.72 2.18
CA THR A 82 8.62 12.17 2.96
C THR A 82 8.88 12.99 4.22
N ILE A 83 8.81 14.33 4.17
CA ILE A 83 9.20 15.21 5.28
C ILE A 83 8.09 15.41 6.33
N ILE A 84 6.81 15.42 5.92
CA ILE A 84 5.70 15.64 6.85
C ILE A 84 5.71 14.55 7.92
N ASN A 85 5.71 14.96 9.19
CA ASN A 85 5.53 14.05 10.32
C ASN A 85 4.02 13.83 10.58
N PRO A 86 3.46 12.66 10.25
CA PRO A 86 2.03 12.39 10.41
C PRO A 86 1.66 11.97 11.85
N VAL A 87 2.54 12.20 12.83
CA VAL A 87 2.30 11.86 14.24
C VAL A 87 0.97 12.44 14.72
N ASP A 88 0.25 11.62 15.49
CA ASP A 88 -0.94 12.05 16.22
C ASP A 88 -0.55 13.15 17.22
N PRO A 89 -1.16 14.35 17.14
CA PRO A 89 -0.83 15.46 18.05
C PRO A 89 -1.20 15.19 19.52
N LEU A 90 -2.06 14.22 19.81
CA LEU A 90 -2.46 13.81 21.16
C LEU A 90 -1.51 12.77 21.75
N SER A 91 -0.78 12.03 20.89
CA SER A 91 0.24 11.11 21.36
C SER A 91 1.23 11.87 22.26
N PHE A 92 1.41 11.40 23.48
CA PHE A 92 2.24 12.05 24.51
C PHE A 92 1.84 13.47 24.96
N LYS A 93 0.70 14.01 24.50
CA LYS A 93 0.24 15.35 24.92
C LYS A 93 -0.44 15.34 26.29
N TYR A 94 -1.09 14.23 26.60
CA TYR A 94 -1.84 14.07 27.84
C TYR A 94 -1.06 13.40 28.96
N THR A 95 0.19 13.00 28.69
CA THR A 95 1.12 12.50 29.69
C THR A 95 1.22 13.53 30.81
N ASN A 96 0.70 13.18 31.99
CA ASN A 96 0.73 14.01 33.20
C ASN A 96 -0.17 15.26 33.20
N SER A 97 -1.18 15.34 32.33
CA SER A 97 -2.19 16.42 32.37
C SER A 97 -3.53 15.91 32.92
N PRO A 98 -4.24 16.70 33.76
CA PRO A 98 -5.58 16.34 34.21
C PRO A 98 -6.57 16.54 33.07
N ILE A 99 -7.20 15.46 32.62
CA ILE A 99 -8.20 15.46 31.54
C ILE A 99 -9.59 15.29 32.15
N ASN A 100 -10.58 15.97 31.60
CA ASN A 100 -11.97 15.76 31.95
C ASN A 100 -12.47 14.41 31.41
N GLU A 101 -13.29 13.67 32.17
CA GLU A 101 -13.91 12.40 31.71
C GLU A 101 -14.61 12.53 30.35
N GLU A 102 -15.19 13.70 30.06
CA GLU A 102 -15.90 13.97 28.81
C GLU A 102 -14.96 14.11 27.60
N GLU A 103 -13.73 14.57 27.80
CA GLU A 103 -12.69 14.62 26.77
C GLU A 103 -12.09 13.23 26.51
N ILE A 104 -11.94 12.40 27.55
CA ILE A 104 -11.44 11.01 27.43
C ILE A 104 -12.42 10.12 26.66
N LYS A 105 -13.73 10.34 26.81
CA LYS A 105 -14.79 9.49 26.23
C LYS A 105 -14.67 9.30 24.71
N ASN A 106 -14.03 10.24 24.02
CA ASN A 106 -13.85 10.22 22.57
C ASN A 106 -12.40 9.91 22.14
N LEU A 107 -11.52 9.52 23.07
CA LEU A 107 -10.13 9.15 22.79
C LEU A 107 -9.98 7.63 22.82
N TYR A 108 -8.99 7.15 22.07
CA TYR A 108 -8.56 5.77 22.12
C TYR A 108 -7.28 5.67 22.94
N GLU A 109 -7.07 4.54 23.59
CA GLU A 109 -5.85 4.28 24.34
C GLU A 109 -4.91 3.40 23.52
N CYS A 110 -3.66 3.83 23.41
CA CYS A 110 -2.56 3.04 22.88
C CYS A 110 -1.67 2.62 24.06
N ASP A 111 -1.41 1.32 24.17
CA ASP A 111 -0.57 0.75 25.24
C ASP A 111 0.85 1.35 25.33
N ILE A 112 1.33 1.97 24.24
CA ILE A 112 2.69 2.51 24.12
C ILE A 112 2.69 4.04 24.19
N CYS A 113 1.75 4.70 23.51
CA CYS A 113 1.74 6.16 23.34
C CYS A 113 0.72 6.89 24.24
N GLY A 114 -0.09 6.16 25.00
CA GLY A 114 -1.20 6.71 25.80
C GLY A 114 -2.41 7.09 24.94
N PHE A 115 -3.12 8.15 25.32
CA PHE A 115 -4.32 8.59 24.64
C PHE A 115 -4.05 9.17 23.24
N VAL A 116 -4.86 8.76 22.27
CA VAL A 116 -4.76 9.07 20.84
C VAL A 116 -6.14 9.32 20.23
N GLU A 117 -6.18 9.90 19.02
CA GLU A 117 -7.42 10.06 18.27
C GLU A 117 -8.03 8.69 17.87
N PRO A 118 -9.36 8.58 17.69
CA PRO A 118 -10.02 7.30 17.42
C PRO A 118 -9.53 6.48 16.21
N GLN A 119 -9.11 7.17 15.16
CA GLN A 119 -8.60 6.55 13.94
C GLN A 119 -7.06 6.47 13.91
N SER A 120 -6.42 6.74 15.03
CA SER A 120 -4.98 6.59 15.15
C SER A 120 -4.58 5.14 15.37
N LYS A 121 -3.45 4.77 14.77
CA LYS A 121 -2.83 3.45 14.99
C LYS A 121 -1.34 3.63 15.27
N HIS A 122 -0.81 2.77 16.13
CA HIS A 122 0.61 2.71 16.44
C HIS A 122 1.35 1.97 15.32
N CYS A 123 2.27 2.65 14.66
CA CYS A 123 3.16 2.03 13.69
C CYS A 123 4.45 1.60 14.38
N LYS A 124 4.64 0.28 14.55
CA LYS A 124 5.84 -0.30 15.18
C LYS A 124 7.13 0.08 14.46
N VAL A 125 7.11 0.15 13.12
CA VAL A 125 8.28 0.53 12.30
C VAL A 125 8.74 1.97 12.57
N CYS A 126 7.78 2.86 12.85
CA CYS A 126 8.07 4.26 13.14
C CYS A 126 8.15 4.59 14.63
N ASN A 127 7.77 3.62 15.48
CA ASN A 127 7.51 3.78 16.92
C ASN A 127 6.70 5.05 17.26
N LYS A 128 5.56 5.23 16.58
CA LYS A 128 4.66 6.37 16.84
C LYS A 128 3.21 6.09 16.43
N CYS A 129 2.28 6.74 17.11
CA CYS A 129 0.88 6.81 16.67
C CYS A 129 0.71 7.84 15.55
N VAL A 130 -0.10 7.48 14.55
CA VAL A 130 -0.35 8.30 13.36
C VAL A 130 -1.85 8.56 13.25
N SER A 131 -2.22 9.83 13.13
CA SER A 131 -3.62 10.26 12.98
C SER A 131 -4.21 9.81 11.65
N VAL A 132 -5.40 9.20 11.71
CA VAL A 132 -6.09 8.56 10.56
C VAL A 132 -5.10 7.71 9.78
N PHE A 133 -4.60 6.67 10.44
CA PHE A 133 -3.52 5.85 9.90
C PHE A 133 -3.96 5.10 8.64
N ASP A 134 -3.19 5.24 7.57
CA ASP A 134 -3.43 4.51 6.33
C ASP A 134 -2.50 3.32 6.19
N HIS A 135 -1.19 3.56 6.12
CA HIS A 135 -0.16 2.52 6.09
C HIS A 135 1.23 3.09 6.40
N HIS A 136 2.21 2.21 6.62
CA HIS A 136 3.62 2.57 6.53
C HIS A 136 4.12 2.33 5.10
N CYS A 137 4.55 3.38 4.40
CA CYS A 137 5.00 3.27 3.03
C CYS A 137 6.53 3.16 2.98
N MET A 138 7.02 1.99 2.56
CA MET A 138 8.45 1.72 2.40
C MET A 138 9.13 2.57 1.31
N TRP A 139 8.37 3.03 0.31
CA TRP A 139 8.88 3.81 -0.83
C TRP A 139 9.21 5.26 -0.49
N VAL A 140 8.53 5.83 0.52
CA VAL A 140 8.84 7.15 1.10
C VAL A 140 9.39 7.05 2.51
N ASN A 141 9.60 5.81 3.00
CA ASN A 141 10.10 5.50 4.33
C ASN A 141 9.33 6.21 5.46
N ASN A 142 8.04 6.45 5.30
CA ASN A 142 7.24 7.22 6.24
C ASN A 142 5.82 6.64 6.33
N CYS A 143 5.14 6.93 7.44
CA CYS A 143 3.72 6.62 7.51
C CYS A 143 2.92 7.57 6.61
N ILE A 144 1.86 7.03 6.02
CA ILE A 144 0.81 7.80 5.37
C ILE A 144 -0.37 7.87 6.33
N GLY A 145 -0.86 9.08 6.56
CA GLY A 145 -2.03 9.35 7.39
C GLY A 145 -2.61 10.72 7.07
N LYS A 146 -3.48 11.22 7.95
CA LYS A 146 -4.27 12.46 7.73
C LYS A 146 -3.47 13.62 7.14
N LYS A 147 -2.29 13.89 7.69
CA LYS A 147 -1.48 15.09 7.37
C LYS A 147 -0.82 15.03 5.99
N ASN A 148 -0.49 13.85 5.46
CA ASN A 148 0.24 13.69 4.21
C ASN A 148 -0.51 12.90 3.11
N TYR A 149 -1.69 12.35 3.40
CA TYR A 149 -2.46 11.52 2.45
C TYR A 149 -2.72 12.21 1.09
N LYS A 150 -3.13 13.48 1.09
CA LYS A 150 -3.41 14.22 -0.16
C LYS A 150 -2.18 14.36 -1.07
N TYR A 151 -0.99 14.53 -0.48
CA TYR A 151 0.25 14.65 -1.24
C TYR A 151 0.70 13.29 -1.75
N PHE A 152 0.43 12.23 -0.99
CA PHE A 152 0.71 10.86 -1.42
C PHE A 152 -0.15 10.47 -2.64
N VAL A 153 -1.46 10.75 -2.62
CA VAL A 153 -2.32 10.52 -3.79
C VAL A 153 -1.93 11.39 -4.98
N GLY A 154 -1.54 12.65 -4.73
CA GLY A 154 -0.98 13.53 -5.77
C GLY A 154 0.34 13.01 -6.36
N LEU A 155 1.20 12.39 -5.55
CA LEU A 155 2.44 11.76 -6.02
C LEU A 155 2.12 10.56 -6.93
N LEU A 156 1.16 9.71 -6.55
CA LEU A 156 0.73 8.58 -7.38
C LEU A 156 0.13 9.04 -8.72
N SER A 157 -0.66 10.11 -8.73
CA SER A 157 -1.22 10.64 -9.98
C SER A 157 -0.14 11.24 -10.87
N ALA A 158 0.79 12.03 -10.32
CA ALA A 158 1.91 12.59 -11.08
C ALA A 158 2.83 11.51 -11.65
N LEU A 159 3.15 10.46 -10.87
CA LEU A 159 3.89 9.29 -11.33
C LEU A 159 3.14 8.54 -12.44
N THR A 160 1.83 8.37 -12.32
CA THR A 160 1.01 7.73 -13.37
C THR A 160 1.10 8.49 -14.68
N VAL A 161 0.92 9.82 -14.65
CA VAL A 161 1.05 10.68 -15.84
C VAL A 161 2.46 10.59 -16.43
N PHE A 162 3.50 10.63 -15.59
CA PHE A 162 4.88 10.49 -16.02
C PHE A 162 5.12 9.17 -16.78
N ASN A 163 4.69 8.04 -16.22
CA ASN A 163 4.84 6.74 -16.89
C ASN A 163 4.09 6.68 -18.23
N CYS A 164 2.90 7.29 -18.34
CA CYS A 164 2.19 7.42 -19.63
C CYS A 164 2.98 8.23 -20.65
N VAL A 165 3.62 9.33 -20.23
CA VAL A 165 4.48 10.16 -21.08
C VAL A 165 5.71 9.37 -21.54
N VAL A 166 6.31 8.55 -20.67
CA VAL A 166 7.44 7.67 -21.05
C VAL A 166 7.02 6.63 -22.09
N PHE A 167 5.84 6.02 -21.95
CA PHE A 167 5.33 5.11 -22.99
C PHE A 167 5.12 5.80 -24.33
N LEU A 168 4.48 6.98 -24.32
CA LEU A 168 4.28 7.76 -25.53
C LEU A 168 5.62 8.12 -26.18
N PHE A 169 6.61 8.53 -25.37
CA PHE A 169 7.97 8.77 -25.83
C PHE A 169 8.55 7.54 -26.52
N CYS A 170 8.48 6.36 -25.89
CA CYS A 170 9.02 5.13 -26.47
C CYS A 170 8.36 4.77 -27.81
N ILE A 171 7.03 4.85 -27.89
CA ILE A 171 6.25 4.53 -29.10
C ILE A 171 6.59 5.50 -30.23
N VAL A 172 6.61 6.81 -29.93
CA VAL A 172 6.92 7.85 -30.93
C VAL A 172 8.36 7.72 -31.42
N PHE A 173 9.31 7.51 -30.51
CA PHE A 173 10.72 7.34 -30.88
C PHE A 173 10.96 6.09 -31.72
N PHE A 174 10.31 4.98 -31.37
CA PHE A 174 10.35 3.76 -32.17
C PHE A 174 9.80 4.02 -33.58
N ALA A 175 8.62 4.64 -33.70
CA ALA A 175 8.00 4.93 -34.98
C ALA A 175 8.84 5.87 -35.85
N ILE A 176 9.43 6.92 -35.27
CA ILE A 176 10.32 7.85 -35.99
C ILE A 176 11.60 7.13 -36.42
N SER A 177 12.19 6.29 -35.56
CA SER A 177 13.45 5.60 -35.86
C SER A 177 13.36 4.64 -37.04
N ILE A 178 12.17 4.09 -37.30
CA ILE A 178 11.92 3.21 -38.46
C ILE A 178 11.69 4.01 -39.74
N LYS A 179 11.00 5.15 -39.65
CA LYS A 179 10.55 5.93 -40.82
C LYS A 179 11.55 6.97 -41.30
N HIS A 180 12.39 7.48 -40.40
CA HIS A 180 13.25 8.62 -40.67
C HIS A 180 14.64 8.41 -40.08
N ASP A 181 15.67 8.61 -40.91
CA ASP A 181 17.07 8.61 -40.47
C ASP A 181 17.44 9.79 -39.56
N LEU A 182 16.49 10.71 -39.29
CA LEU A 182 16.69 11.89 -38.44
C LEU A 182 17.23 11.56 -37.04
N ILE A 183 16.81 10.44 -36.44
CA ILE A 183 17.32 10.01 -35.13
C ILE A 183 18.77 9.52 -35.27
N LYS A 184 19.04 8.72 -36.31
CA LYS A 184 20.36 8.16 -36.60
C LYS A 184 21.39 9.26 -36.88
N ASP A 185 21.04 10.24 -37.70
CA ASP A 185 21.92 11.37 -38.03
C ASP A 185 22.22 12.25 -36.81
N ARG A 186 21.20 12.49 -35.99
CA ARG A 186 21.37 13.26 -34.74
C ARG A 186 22.28 12.55 -33.75
N TRP A 187 22.10 11.25 -33.57
CA TRP A 187 22.95 10.45 -32.71
C TRP A 187 24.40 10.43 -33.21
N LYS A 188 24.62 10.27 -34.51
CA LYS A 188 25.96 10.39 -35.11
C LYS A 188 26.57 11.77 -34.85
N HIS A 189 25.79 12.83 -34.98
CA HIS A 189 26.27 14.20 -34.75
C HIS A 189 26.68 14.45 -33.29
N LEU A 190 25.90 13.97 -32.31
CA LEU A 190 26.14 14.25 -30.88
C LEU A 190 27.07 13.25 -30.20
N TYR A 191 26.98 11.98 -30.56
CA TYR A 191 27.73 10.88 -29.93
C TYR A 191 28.82 10.30 -30.84
N GLY A 192 29.00 10.86 -32.04
CA GLY A 192 30.02 10.44 -33.02
C GLY A 192 29.70 9.16 -33.79
N SER A 193 28.81 8.31 -33.26
CA SER A 193 28.43 7.05 -33.90
C SER A 193 26.99 6.67 -33.59
N TYR A 194 26.43 5.77 -34.39
CA TYR A 194 25.12 5.18 -34.16
C TYR A 194 25.17 3.68 -34.40
N ASN A 195 24.71 2.91 -33.41
CA ASN A 195 24.55 1.48 -33.48
C ASN A 195 23.08 1.14 -33.25
N ASP A 196 22.42 0.63 -34.29
CA ASP A 196 21.00 0.27 -34.28
C ASP A 196 20.68 -0.68 -33.11
N VAL A 197 21.51 -1.71 -32.88
CA VAL A 197 21.30 -2.70 -31.82
C VAL A 197 21.31 -2.04 -30.45
N VAL A 198 22.29 -1.17 -30.18
CA VAL A 198 22.39 -0.47 -28.89
C VAL A 198 21.19 0.46 -28.67
N PHE A 199 20.78 1.21 -29.70
CA PHE A 199 19.63 2.10 -29.63
C PHE A 199 18.34 1.35 -29.25
N TYR A 200 18.03 0.27 -29.99
CA TYR A 200 16.81 -0.51 -29.75
C TYR A 200 16.87 -1.28 -28.42
N LEU A 201 18.04 -1.74 -27.98
CA LEU A 201 18.21 -2.34 -26.66
C LEU A 201 17.92 -1.34 -25.54
N LEU A 202 18.43 -0.11 -25.63
CA LEU A 202 18.16 0.93 -24.64
C LEU A 202 16.70 1.36 -24.63
N LEU A 203 16.08 1.47 -25.81
CA LEU A 203 14.66 1.80 -25.94
C LEU A 203 13.77 0.69 -25.37
N CYS A 204 14.09 -0.57 -25.66
CA CYS A 204 13.41 -1.74 -25.11
C CYS A 204 13.58 -1.81 -23.58
N PHE A 205 14.79 -1.60 -23.09
CA PHE A 205 15.09 -1.56 -21.66
C PHE A 205 14.26 -0.47 -20.95
N LEU A 206 14.20 0.75 -21.50
CA LEU A 206 13.37 1.83 -20.99
C LEU A 206 11.88 1.43 -20.95
N PHE A 207 11.38 0.84 -22.03
CA PHE A 207 9.97 0.42 -22.12
C PHE A 207 9.63 -0.65 -21.08
N VAL A 208 10.46 -1.69 -20.94
CA VAL A 208 10.25 -2.79 -19.98
C VAL A 208 10.36 -2.29 -18.55
N LEU A 209 11.38 -1.49 -18.24
CA LEU A 209 11.57 -0.90 -16.91
C LEU A 209 10.37 -0.03 -16.53
N ASN A 210 9.93 0.86 -17.43
CA ASN A 210 8.75 1.70 -17.23
C ASN A 210 7.47 0.87 -17.07
N ALA A 211 7.32 -0.24 -17.80
CA ALA A 211 6.15 -1.11 -17.67
C ALA A 211 6.02 -1.76 -16.29
N VAL A 212 7.13 -2.23 -15.72
CA VAL A 212 7.13 -2.79 -14.35
C VAL A 212 6.71 -1.71 -13.35
N VAL A 213 7.29 -0.52 -13.44
CA VAL A 213 6.95 0.61 -12.55
C VAL A 213 5.49 1.03 -12.73
N PHE A 214 5.02 1.15 -13.98
CA PHE A 214 3.66 1.58 -14.29
C PHE A 214 2.62 0.63 -13.71
N VAL A 215 2.79 -0.69 -13.85
CA VAL A 215 1.85 -1.68 -13.29
C VAL A 215 1.73 -1.53 -11.77
N LEU A 216 2.85 -1.36 -11.07
CA LEU A 216 2.84 -1.17 -9.61
C LEU A 216 2.15 0.14 -9.22
N VAL A 217 2.47 1.24 -9.91
CA VAL A 217 1.92 2.57 -9.62
C VAL A 217 0.43 2.66 -9.96
N ILE A 218 0.00 2.14 -11.10
CA ILE A 218 -1.41 2.22 -11.52
C ILE A 218 -2.32 1.37 -10.65
N GLN A 219 -1.85 0.19 -10.21
CA GLN A 219 -2.59 -0.65 -9.27
C GLN A 219 -2.75 0.05 -7.92
N LEU A 220 -1.66 0.62 -7.39
CA LEU A 220 -1.69 1.36 -6.13
C LEU A 220 -2.58 2.61 -6.25
N PHE A 221 -2.47 3.36 -7.35
CA PHE A 221 -3.30 4.53 -7.58
C PHE A 221 -4.78 4.15 -7.68
N GLY A 222 -5.11 3.12 -8.46
CA GLY A 222 -6.47 2.59 -8.58
C GLY A 222 -7.06 2.13 -7.24
N LEU A 223 -6.25 1.46 -6.40
CA LEU A 223 -6.64 1.10 -5.04
C LEU A 223 -6.99 2.34 -4.22
N HIS A 224 -6.15 3.38 -4.21
CA HIS A 224 -6.45 4.59 -3.45
C HIS A 224 -7.66 5.37 -3.97
N ILE A 225 -7.91 5.39 -5.28
CA ILE A 225 -9.15 5.94 -5.83
C ILE A 225 -10.36 5.15 -5.32
N PHE A 226 -10.28 3.82 -5.31
CA PHE A 226 -11.33 2.96 -4.75
C PHE A 226 -11.54 3.25 -3.25
N LEU A 227 -10.47 3.32 -2.45
CA LEU A 227 -10.55 3.60 -1.01
C LEU A 227 -11.16 4.97 -0.70
N ILE A 228 -10.80 6.00 -1.49
CA ILE A 228 -11.42 7.34 -1.40
C ILE A 228 -12.92 7.26 -1.68
N SER A 229 -13.34 6.51 -2.70
CA SER A 229 -14.77 6.34 -3.02
C SER A 229 -15.56 5.65 -1.90
N LYS A 230 -14.88 4.81 -1.11
CA LYS A 230 -15.43 4.09 0.03
C LYS A 230 -15.22 4.80 1.37
N LYS A 231 -14.56 5.96 1.39
CA LYS A 231 -14.22 6.74 2.60
C LYS A 231 -13.55 5.90 3.68
N MET A 232 -12.65 5.00 3.27
CA MET A 232 -11.90 4.12 4.17
C MET A 232 -10.40 4.25 3.91
N THR A 233 -9.62 3.91 4.92
CA THR A 233 -8.16 3.79 4.83
C THR A 233 -7.72 2.41 4.33
N THR A 234 -6.48 2.30 3.86
CA THR A 234 -5.87 1.01 3.51
C THR A 234 -5.85 0.06 4.71
N TYR A 235 -5.56 0.59 5.91
CA TYR A 235 -5.61 -0.18 7.16
C TYR A 235 -7.00 -0.78 7.39
N GLU A 236 -8.05 0.02 7.32
CA GLU A 236 -9.43 -0.45 7.50
C GLU A 236 -9.81 -1.47 6.43
N TYR A 237 -9.42 -1.25 5.17
CA TYR A 237 -9.65 -2.20 4.08
C TYR A 237 -9.02 -3.58 4.36
N ILE A 238 -7.76 -3.61 4.80
CA ILE A 238 -7.04 -4.86 5.11
C ILE A 238 -7.68 -5.56 6.32
N VAL A 239 -7.99 -4.82 7.39
CA VAL A 239 -8.60 -5.38 8.60
C VAL A 239 -9.99 -5.95 8.29
N ASN A 240 -10.84 -5.21 7.58
CA ASN A 240 -12.17 -5.68 7.20
C ASN A 240 -12.11 -6.92 6.31
N ARG A 241 -11.14 -6.97 5.39
CA ARG A 241 -10.91 -8.14 4.54
C ARG A 241 -10.42 -9.35 5.35
N SER A 242 -9.56 -9.14 6.35
CA SER A 242 -9.10 -10.24 7.21
C SER A 242 -10.24 -10.83 8.03
N HIS A 243 -11.13 -9.98 8.57
CA HIS A 243 -12.31 -10.44 9.29
C HIS A 243 -13.28 -11.21 8.39
N SER A 244 -13.53 -10.74 7.18
CA SER A 244 -14.42 -11.46 6.25
C SER A 244 -13.83 -12.81 5.81
N GLU A 245 -12.51 -12.91 5.63
CA GLU A 245 -11.83 -14.18 5.34
C GLU A 245 -11.90 -15.15 6.52
N GLU A 246 -11.80 -14.67 7.76
CA GLU A 246 -11.98 -15.48 8.98
C GLU A 246 -13.42 -15.98 9.13
N GLU A 247 -14.41 -15.09 8.97
CA GLU A 247 -15.83 -15.45 9.00
C GLU A 247 -16.17 -16.51 7.94
N GLN A 248 -15.63 -16.37 6.73
CA GLN A 248 -15.82 -17.36 5.67
C GLN A 248 -15.20 -18.71 6.03
N LYS A 249 -13.98 -18.73 6.61
CA LYS A 249 -13.33 -19.97 7.07
C LYS A 249 -14.12 -20.64 8.19
N VAL A 250 -14.64 -19.87 9.14
CA VAL A 250 -15.49 -20.38 10.23
C VAL A 250 -16.79 -20.96 9.65
N GLY A 251 -17.44 -20.28 8.70
CA GLY A 251 -18.64 -20.77 8.03
C GLY A 251 -18.44 -22.08 7.27
N ILE A 252 -17.30 -22.22 6.56
CA ILE A 252 -16.94 -23.47 5.88
C ILE A 252 -16.72 -24.58 6.91
N ARG A 253 -15.99 -24.31 7.99
CA ARG A 253 -15.74 -25.30 9.05
C ARG A 253 -17.03 -25.77 9.72
N THR A 254 -17.91 -24.86 10.10
CA THR A 254 -19.20 -25.20 10.75
C THR A 254 -20.11 -25.99 9.81
N PHE A 255 -20.10 -25.67 8.51
CA PHE A 255 -20.81 -26.44 7.50
C PHE A 255 -20.30 -27.89 7.40
N PHE A 256 -18.98 -28.10 7.37
CA PHE A 256 -18.40 -29.45 7.38
C PHE A 256 -18.69 -30.20 8.69
N GLU A 257 -18.61 -29.54 9.84
CA GLU A 257 -18.98 -30.14 11.13
C GLU A 257 -20.45 -30.56 11.16
N TRP A 258 -21.36 -29.71 10.64
CA TRP A 258 -22.78 -30.03 10.49
C TRP A 258 -23.00 -31.26 9.59
N LEU A 259 -22.36 -31.31 8.40
CA LEU A 259 -22.46 -32.45 7.50
C LEU A 259 -21.99 -33.77 8.14
N ILE A 260 -20.93 -33.72 8.94
CA ILE A 260 -20.42 -34.90 9.65
C ILE A 260 -21.44 -35.35 10.72
N ILE A 261 -22.01 -34.42 11.47
CA ILE A 261 -23.03 -34.72 12.49
C ILE A 261 -24.28 -35.31 11.84
N ASP A 262 -24.74 -34.73 10.74
CA ASP A 262 -25.92 -35.21 10.01
C ASP A 262 -25.71 -36.64 9.48
N LYS A 263 -24.55 -36.89 8.86
CA LYS A 263 -24.18 -38.24 8.40
C LYS A 263 -24.09 -39.26 9.55
N LYS A 264 -23.65 -38.83 10.74
CA LYS A 264 -23.67 -39.67 11.97
C LYS A 264 -25.09 -39.93 12.46
N ARG A 265 -25.99 -38.93 12.42
CA ARG A 265 -27.40 -39.10 12.78
C ARG A 265 -28.12 -40.08 11.86
N LEU A 266 -27.93 -39.95 10.54
CA LEU A 266 -28.51 -40.86 9.55
C LEU A 266 -28.03 -42.31 9.73
N ARG A 267 -26.73 -42.53 10.02
CA ARG A 267 -26.22 -43.87 10.35
C ARG A 267 -26.86 -44.45 11.60
N LYS A 268 -27.04 -43.62 12.64
CA LYS A 268 -27.66 -44.04 13.89
C LYS A 268 -29.15 -44.36 13.72
N SER A 269 -29.89 -43.56 12.94
CA SER A 269 -31.31 -43.87 12.68
C SER A 269 -31.46 -45.14 11.85
N HIS A 270 -30.56 -45.36 10.88
CA HIS A 270 -30.57 -46.58 10.09
C HIS A 270 -30.27 -47.82 10.93
N SER A 271 -29.29 -47.77 11.85
CA SER A 271 -29.01 -48.89 12.75
C SER A 271 -30.19 -49.17 13.69
N GLN A 272 -30.79 -48.12 14.27
CA GLN A 272 -31.96 -48.28 15.15
C GLN A 272 -33.17 -48.89 14.44
N ASN A 273 -33.43 -48.49 13.18
CA ASN A 273 -34.51 -49.09 12.40
C ASN A 273 -34.25 -50.57 12.11
N LEU A 274 -32.99 -50.94 11.81
CA LEU A 274 -32.59 -52.34 11.59
C LEU A 274 -32.79 -53.18 12.86
N ASP A 275 -32.42 -52.65 14.03
CA ASP A 275 -32.59 -53.34 15.31
C ASP A 275 -34.08 -53.59 15.63
N ILE A 276 -34.95 -52.61 15.34
CA ILE A 276 -36.41 -52.75 15.52
C ILE A 276 -36.98 -53.83 14.59
N GLU A 277 -36.56 -53.83 13.32
CA GLU A 277 -37.04 -54.78 12.32
C GLU A 277 -36.63 -56.23 12.69
N ILE A 278 -35.40 -56.42 13.20
CA ILE A 278 -34.94 -57.71 13.73
C ILE A 278 -35.78 -58.16 14.93
N GLN A 279 -36.04 -57.26 15.89
CA GLN A 279 -36.86 -57.58 17.07
C GLN A 279 -38.31 -57.96 16.71
N ASP A 280 -38.90 -57.30 15.72
CA ASP A 280 -40.25 -57.63 15.26
C ASP A 280 -40.29 -58.99 14.54
N ILE A 281 -39.27 -59.33 13.75
CA ILE A 281 -39.12 -60.65 13.14
C ILE A 281 -39.01 -61.74 14.23
N GLU A 282 -38.14 -61.55 15.22
CA GLU A 282 -37.99 -62.48 16.35
C GLU A 282 -39.29 -62.65 17.16
N ARG A 283 -40.05 -61.56 17.34
CA ARG A 283 -41.35 -61.59 18.03
C ARG A 283 -42.41 -62.36 17.22
N VAL A 284 -42.47 -62.18 15.91
CA VAL A 284 -43.40 -62.94 15.04
C VAL A 284 -43.03 -64.43 15.00
N MET A 285 -41.74 -64.75 15.00
CA MET A 285 -41.27 -66.14 15.05
C MET A 285 -41.63 -66.84 16.36
N SER A 286 -41.55 -66.16 17.50
CA SER A 286 -41.89 -66.74 18.81
C SER A 286 -43.40 -66.92 19.04
N LEU A 287 -44.26 -66.21 18.31
CA LEU A 287 -45.72 -66.39 18.36
C LEU A 287 -46.23 -67.54 17.47
N LYS A 288 -45.39 -68.07 16.58
CA LYS A 288 -45.71 -69.21 15.69
C LYS A 288 -45.21 -70.56 16.20
N SER A 289 -44.51 -70.59 17.34
CA SER A 289 -44.10 -71.81 18.08
C SER A 289 -45.05 -72.07 19.24
#